data_AF-A0A0U3AFR0-F1
#
_entry.id   AF-A0A0U3AFR0-F1
#
_cell.length_a   1.000
_cell.length_b   1.000
_cell.length_c   1.000
_cell.angle_alpha   90.00
_cell.angle_beta   90.00
_cell.angle_gamma   90.00
#
_symmetry.space_group_name_H-M   'P 1'
#
loop_
_entity.id
_entity.type
_entity.pdbx_description
1 polymer ?
#
loop_
_entity_poly.entity_id
_entity_poly.type
_entity_poly.pdbx_seq_one_letter_code
_entity_poly.pdbx_strand_id
1 'polypeptide(L)'
;VVSSTRHWELEPYFDVDGARAAGLEEVEYLAYAPTPGIVEITLPKHKYNPVWVSPITGEEIPLKDYKGEVFSRQTPDSSHDWVLQVPREGRKASMLRSYYFESQDPPVQEIESDPSKVPFQITDPAGEAINPRVPTPFRIKVTRSNRATRSMQFVWWGEVVPGDVGARVLAVGSFGNFTIPPELLKPGSETLNVRLQALNANGKAYELDKVYHLTQ
;
A
#
# COMPACT_ATOMS: atom_id res chain seq x y z
N VAL A 1 12.80 -18.14 9.92
CA VAL A 1 12.81 -16.67 9.83
C VAL A 1 11.53 -16.04 10.38
N VAL A 2 10.35 -16.27 9.79
CA VAL A 2 9.08 -15.68 10.32
C VAL A 2 8.65 -16.28 11.67
N SER A 3 9.09 -17.50 11.99
CA SER A 3 8.83 -18.13 13.28
C SER A 3 9.64 -17.57 14.45
N SER A 4 10.76 -16.88 14.17
CA SER A 4 11.61 -16.24 15.19
C SER A 4 11.31 -14.75 15.35
N THR A 5 10.48 -14.18 14.48
CA THR A 5 9.97 -12.82 14.66
C THR A 5 8.74 -12.84 15.55
N ARG A 6 8.61 -11.81 16.39
CA ARG A 6 7.39 -11.56 17.16
C ARG A 6 6.33 -10.97 16.23
N HIS A 7 5.91 -11.77 15.24
CA HIS A 7 5.06 -11.35 14.13
C HIS A 7 3.72 -10.73 14.57
N TRP A 8 3.27 -11.04 15.79
CA TRP A 8 2.06 -10.47 16.40
C TRP A 8 2.23 -9.05 16.95
N GLU A 9 3.47 -8.53 17.05
CA GLU A 9 3.78 -7.16 17.47
C GLU A 9 4.21 -6.26 16.29
N LEU A 10 4.34 -6.81 15.08
CA LEU A 10 4.79 -6.04 13.93
C LEU A 10 3.64 -5.21 13.36
N GLU A 11 3.86 -3.91 13.28
CA GLU A 11 2.93 -2.96 12.68
C GLU A 11 3.42 -2.55 11.29
N PRO A 12 2.53 -2.11 10.39
CA PRO A 12 2.95 -1.53 9.12
C PRO A 12 4.00 -0.42 9.31
N TYR A 13 5.13 -0.52 8.60
CA TYR A 13 6.21 0.45 8.66
C TYR A 13 6.40 1.13 7.31
N PHE A 14 6.48 2.45 7.35
CA PHE A 14 6.20 3.29 6.19
C PHE A 14 7.38 4.10 5.70
N ASP A 15 8.41 4.29 6.53
CA ASP A 15 9.63 5.00 6.13
C ASP A 15 10.61 4.08 5.40
N VAL A 16 10.12 3.43 4.35
CA VAL A 16 10.83 2.48 3.48
C VAL A 16 10.68 2.90 2.00
N ASP A 17 11.69 2.64 1.17
CA ASP A 17 11.70 2.86 -0.28
C ASP A 17 12.22 1.58 -0.94
N GLY A 18 11.70 1.25 -2.11
CA GLY A 18 12.02 0.00 -2.81
C GLY A 18 11.45 -1.28 -2.18
N ALA A 19 10.70 -1.18 -1.08
CA ALA A 19 10.08 -2.32 -0.40
C ALA A 19 8.79 -1.93 0.33
N ARG A 20 8.05 -2.92 0.82
CA ARG A 20 6.95 -2.78 1.79
C ARG A 20 7.41 -3.31 3.13
N ALA A 21 7.18 -2.59 4.22
CA ALA A 21 7.74 -2.98 5.51
C ALA A 21 6.69 -3.15 6.61
N ALA A 22 7.03 -3.97 7.58
CA ALA A 22 6.42 -4.04 8.89
C ALA A 22 7.54 -3.99 9.94
N GLY A 23 7.28 -3.39 11.09
CA GLY A 23 8.29 -3.22 12.13
C GLY A 23 7.68 -3.16 13.52
N LEU A 24 8.50 -3.54 14.50
CA LEU A 24 8.30 -3.20 15.89
C LEU A 24 9.36 -2.14 16.21
N GLU A 25 8.90 -0.94 16.53
CA GLU A 25 9.76 0.23 16.69
C GLU A 25 10.91 -0.05 17.67
N GLU A 26 12.12 0.38 17.30
CA GLU A 26 13.34 0.12 18.06
C GLU A 26 13.65 -1.37 18.34
N VAL A 27 13.06 -2.34 17.64
CA VAL A 27 13.33 -3.76 17.87
C VAL A 27 13.70 -4.47 16.58
N GLU A 28 12.82 -4.43 15.58
CA GLU A 28 12.98 -5.18 14.35
C GLU A 28 12.16 -4.57 13.23
N TYR A 29 12.71 -4.60 12.02
CA TYR A 29 12.01 -4.22 10.80
C TYR A 29 12.15 -5.33 9.76
N LEU A 30 11.06 -5.64 9.07
CA LEU A 30 10.99 -6.58 7.95
C LEU A 30 10.54 -5.80 6.73
N ALA A 31 11.38 -5.74 5.69
CA ALA A 31 11.05 -5.10 4.43
C ALA A 31 11.02 -6.13 3.31
N TYR A 32 9.85 -6.33 2.70
CA TYR A 32 9.64 -7.19 1.53
C TYR A 32 9.82 -6.39 0.24
N ALA A 33 10.79 -6.79 -0.57
CA ALA A 33 11.10 -6.22 -1.88
C ALA A 33 10.59 -7.14 -2.99
N PRO A 34 9.36 -6.93 -3.50
CA PRO A 34 8.80 -7.75 -4.58
C PRO A 34 9.53 -7.54 -5.92
N THR A 35 10.19 -6.40 -6.09
CA THR A 35 11.00 -6.10 -7.26
C THR A 35 12.43 -5.85 -6.80
N PRO A 36 13.42 -6.57 -7.33
CA PRO A 36 14.83 -6.34 -7.04
C PRO A 36 15.25 -4.89 -7.29
N GLY A 37 16.11 -4.38 -6.42
CA GLY A 37 16.51 -2.98 -6.48
C GLY A 37 17.18 -2.50 -5.20
N ILE A 38 17.23 -1.19 -5.03
CA ILE A 38 17.73 -0.57 -3.79
C ILE A 38 16.56 -0.50 -2.80
N VAL A 39 16.76 -1.12 -1.65
CA VAL A 39 15.88 -0.96 -0.49
C VAL A 39 16.52 0.02 0.48
N GLU A 40 15.79 1.07 0.79
CA GLU A 40 16.17 2.05 1.80
C GLU A 40 15.14 2.02 2.92
N ILE A 41 15.61 1.99 4.17
CA ILE A 41 14.77 2.04 5.36
C ILE A 41 15.34 3.08 6.32
N THR A 42 14.49 4.00 6.76
CA THR A 42 14.82 4.93 7.86
C THR A 42 14.61 4.19 9.17
N LEU A 43 15.49 4.38 10.14
CA LEU A 43 15.53 3.65 11.40
C LEU A 43 15.86 4.61 12.55
N PRO A 44 15.37 4.37 13.77
CA PRO A 44 15.90 5.02 14.97
C PRO A 44 17.39 4.71 15.14
N LYS A 45 18.16 5.67 15.67
CA LYS A 45 19.63 5.58 15.75
C LYS A 45 20.12 4.53 16.75
N HIS A 46 20.21 3.27 16.30
CA HIS A 46 20.70 2.13 17.08
C HIS A 46 21.64 1.24 16.27
N LYS A 47 22.19 0.21 16.93
CA LYS A 47 22.95 -0.85 16.29
C LYS A 47 21.99 -1.97 15.84
N TYR A 48 22.03 -2.31 14.56
CA TYR A 48 21.22 -3.34 13.91
C TYR A 48 22.09 -4.42 13.27
N ASN A 49 21.51 -5.61 13.06
CA ASN A 49 22.16 -6.79 12.49
C ASN A 49 21.46 -7.23 11.19
N PRO A 50 21.53 -6.41 10.12
CA PRO A 50 20.73 -6.64 8.91
C PRO A 50 21.07 -7.96 8.21
N VAL A 51 20.05 -8.63 7.68
CA VAL A 51 20.12 -9.92 6.99
C VAL A 51 19.20 -9.88 5.77
N TRP A 52 19.70 -10.31 4.61
CA TRP A 52 18.86 -10.63 3.47
C TRP A 52 18.37 -12.07 3.57
N VAL A 53 17.11 -12.30 3.24
CA VAL A 53 16.48 -13.62 3.29
C VAL A 53 15.86 -13.91 1.92
N SER A 54 16.22 -15.04 1.33
CA SER A 54 15.55 -15.55 0.14
C SER A 54 14.20 -16.15 0.56
N PRO A 55 13.06 -15.66 0.06
CA PRO A 55 11.75 -16.22 0.38
C PRO A 55 11.53 -17.60 -0.26
N ILE A 56 12.30 -17.94 -1.30
CA ILE A 56 12.22 -19.23 -2.01
C ILE A 56 12.89 -20.35 -1.20
N THR A 57 14.13 -20.10 -0.74
CA THR A 57 14.94 -21.13 -0.09
C THR A 57 15.00 -20.98 1.44
N GLY A 58 14.69 -19.80 1.95
CA GLY A 58 14.92 -19.43 3.35
C GLY A 58 16.39 -19.14 3.67
N GLU A 59 17.27 -19.06 2.67
CA GLU A 59 18.68 -18.75 2.86
C GLU A 59 18.87 -17.34 3.41
N GLU A 60 19.71 -17.22 4.46
CA GLU A 60 20.04 -15.98 5.13
C GLU A 60 21.45 -15.50 4.73
N ILE A 61 21.54 -14.27 4.23
CA ILE A 61 22.78 -13.61 3.85
C ILE A 61 23.01 -12.45 4.83
N PRO A 62 23.81 -12.67 5.90
CA PRO A 62 24.07 -11.64 6.89
C PRO A 62 24.91 -10.51 6.31
N LEU A 63 24.53 -9.29 6.66
CA LEU A 63 25.26 -8.08 6.32
C LEU A 63 26.07 -7.58 7.52
N LYS A 64 27.02 -6.70 7.25
CA LYS A 64 27.78 -6.03 8.31
C LYS A 64 26.84 -5.23 9.21
N ASP A 65 27.03 -5.38 10.52
CA ASP A 65 26.35 -4.59 11.55
C ASP A 65 26.30 -3.10 11.17
N TYR A 66 25.11 -2.53 11.28
CA TYR A 66 24.85 -1.15 10.90
C TYR A 66 24.48 -0.29 12.11
N LYS A 67 24.92 0.96 12.12
CA LYS A 67 24.53 1.96 13.10
C LYS A 67 24.31 3.30 12.41
N GLY A 68 23.07 3.79 12.43
CA GLY A 68 22.68 5.04 11.80
C GLY A 68 21.17 5.14 11.64
N GLU A 69 20.73 6.18 10.94
CA GLU A 69 19.31 6.52 10.78
C GLU A 69 18.74 6.11 9.42
N VAL A 70 19.58 5.90 8.40
CA VAL A 70 19.13 5.51 7.06
C VAL A 70 19.97 4.34 6.57
N PHE A 71 19.35 3.18 6.48
CA PHE A 71 19.97 1.98 5.96
C PHE A 71 19.56 1.76 4.51
N SER A 72 20.52 1.78 3.59
CA SER A 72 20.27 1.59 2.16
C SER A 72 21.16 0.48 1.60
N ARG A 73 20.55 -0.52 0.96
CA ARG A 73 21.23 -1.67 0.36
C ARG A 73 20.52 -2.14 -0.89
N GLN A 74 21.31 -2.57 -1.87
CA GLN A 74 20.81 -3.29 -3.03
C GLN A 74 20.45 -4.72 -2.65
N THR A 75 19.42 -5.28 -3.29
CA THR A 75 19.10 -6.70 -3.21
C THR A 75 20.30 -7.55 -3.67
N PRO A 76 20.49 -8.76 -3.11
CA PRO A 76 21.63 -9.62 -3.46
C PRO A 76 21.72 -9.94 -4.96
N ASP A 77 20.58 -10.15 -5.62
CA ASP A 77 20.48 -10.33 -7.06
C ASP A 77 19.19 -9.71 -7.63
N SER A 78 18.96 -9.95 -8.93
CA SER A 78 17.75 -9.54 -9.65
C SER A 78 16.85 -10.69 -10.09
N SER A 79 17.04 -11.89 -9.54
CA SER A 79 16.40 -13.11 -10.05
C SER A 79 15.02 -13.34 -9.45
N HIS A 80 14.82 -12.94 -8.20
CA HIS A 80 13.59 -13.13 -7.45
C HIS A 80 13.38 -12.02 -6.41
N ASP A 81 12.26 -12.07 -5.71
CA ASP A 81 11.92 -11.18 -4.60
C ASP A 81 12.79 -11.44 -3.36
N TRP A 82 12.97 -10.42 -2.52
CA TRP A 82 13.84 -10.52 -1.35
C TRP A 82 13.17 -9.98 -0.09
N VAL A 83 13.51 -10.54 1.06
CA VAL A 83 13.13 -10.01 2.37
C VAL A 83 14.36 -9.46 3.07
N LEU A 84 14.36 -8.20 3.43
CA LEU A 84 15.37 -7.60 4.30
C LEU A 84 14.86 -7.61 5.74
N GLN A 85 15.56 -8.32 6.62
CA GLN A 85 15.34 -8.28 8.06
C GLN A 85 16.38 -7.37 8.71
N VAL A 86 15.94 -6.42 9.54
CA VAL A 86 16.81 -5.48 10.26
C VAL A 86 16.51 -5.55 11.76
N PRO A 87 17.02 -6.58 12.45
CA PRO A 87 16.77 -6.81 13.86
C PRO A 87 17.82 -6.13 14.75
N ARG A 88 17.43 -5.85 16.00
CA ARG A 88 18.34 -5.58 17.11
C ARG A 88 18.43 -6.82 17.99
N GLU A 89 19.32 -7.74 17.65
CA GLU A 89 19.44 -9.03 18.34
C GLU A 89 19.65 -8.87 19.86
N GLY A 90 20.48 -7.91 20.27
CA GLY A 90 20.68 -7.60 21.70
C GLY A 90 19.41 -7.11 22.40
N ARG A 91 18.56 -6.34 21.72
CA ARG A 91 17.29 -5.85 22.28
C ARG A 91 16.27 -6.98 22.37
N LYS A 92 16.14 -7.79 21.32
CA LYS A 92 15.30 -9.00 21.32
C LYS A 92 15.67 -9.94 22.48
N ALA A 93 16.96 -10.21 22.67
CA ALA A 93 17.45 -11.04 23.78
C ALA A 93 17.09 -10.45 25.16
N SER A 94 17.15 -9.12 25.32
CA SER A 94 16.72 -8.44 26.54
C SER A 94 15.21 -8.57 26.77
N MET A 95 14.40 -8.47 25.72
CA MET A 95 12.92 -8.56 25.82
C MET A 95 12.43 -9.97 26.12
N LEU A 96 13.24 -11.01 25.92
CA LEU A 96 12.92 -12.36 26.40
C LEU A 96 12.96 -12.46 27.95
N ARG A 97 13.61 -11.50 28.63
CA ARG A 97 13.72 -11.48 30.10
C ARG A 97 12.66 -10.63 30.79
N SER A 98 11.93 -9.81 30.04
CA SER A 98 10.86 -8.94 30.54
C SER A 98 9.79 -8.81 29.46
N TYR A 99 8.61 -9.38 29.67
CA TYR A 99 7.48 -9.20 28.76
C TYR A 99 6.54 -8.13 29.33
N TYR A 100 6.14 -7.20 28.48
CA TYR A 100 5.02 -6.29 28.72
C TYR A 100 4.18 -6.32 27.45
N PHE A 101 2.97 -6.86 27.56
CA PHE A 101 1.98 -6.84 26.49
C PHE A 101 1.06 -5.66 26.76
N GLU A 102 1.11 -4.65 25.92
CA GLU A 102 0.11 -3.59 25.93
C GLU A 102 -0.56 -3.60 24.56
N SER A 103 -1.85 -3.90 24.56
CA SER A 103 -2.68 -3.68 23.39
C SER A 103 -2.82 -2.17 23.24
N GLN A 104 -2.11 -1.58 22.29
CA GLN A 104 -2.38 -0.21 21.87
C GLN A 104 -3.65 -0.23 21.04
N ASP A 105 -4.58 0.67 21.32
CA ASP A 105 -5.72 0.86 20.43
C ASP A 105 -5.18 1.34 19.08
N PRO A 106 -5.44 0.61 17.98
CA PRO A 106 -4.95 1.04 16.68
C PRO A 106 -5.55 2.43 16.38
N PRO A 107 -4.72 3.43 16.03
CA PRO A 107 -5.24 4.75 15.74
C PRO A 107 -6.22 4.64 14.56
N VAL A 108 -7.45 5.10 14.75
CA VAL A 108 -8.44 5.15 13.68
C VAL A 108 -7.94 6.15 12.65
N GLN A 109 -7.50 5.65 11.50
CA GLN A 109 -7.07 6.51 10.41
C GLN A 109 -8.29 7.14 9.75
N GLU A 110 -8.31 8.48 9.70
CA GLU A 110 -9.28 9.21 8.89
C GLU A 110 -8.88 9.16 7.42
N ILE A 111 -9.85 8.83 6.56
CA ILE A 111 -9.66 8.80 5.12
C ILE A 111 -9.57 10.24 4.60
N GLU A 112 -8.52 10.55 3.86
CA GLU A 112 -8.34 11.88 3.27
C GLU A 112 -9.22 12.04 2.02
N SER A 113 -10.24 12.91 2.12
CA SER A 113 -11.16 13.20 1.02
C SER A 113 -11.00 14.62 0.44
N ASP A 114 -10.20 15.48 1.06
CA ASP A 114 -9.94 16.84 0.58
C ASP A 114 -9.16 16.80 -0.76
N PRO A 115 -9.76 17.24 -1.89
CA PRO A 115 -9.12 17.18 -3.20
C PRO A 115 -7.80 17.97 -3.27
N SER A 116 -7.60 18.96 -2.40
CA SER A 116 -6.35 19.72 -2.31
C SER A 116 -5.21 18.96 -1.65
N LYS A 117 -5.51 17.91 -0.88
CA LYS A 117 -4.53 17.07 -0.17
C LYS A 117 -4.28 15.74 -0.85
N VAL A 118 -5.22 15.26 -1.65
CA VAL A 118 -5.09 14.03 -2.45
C VAL A 118 -3.95 14.17 -3.48
N PRO A 119 -2.95 13.27 -3.50
CA PRO A 119 -1.76 13.40 -4.35
C PRO A 119 -1.97 12.85 -5.77
N PHE A 120 -3.22 12.72 -6.22
CA PHE A 120 -3.57 12.18 -7.54
C PHE A 120 -4.89 12.76 -8.04
N GLN A 121 -5.16 12.57 -9.34
CA GLN A 121 -6.38 13.01 -9.99
C GLN A 121 -6.90 11.95 -10.96
N ILE A 122 -8.22 11.80 -11.05
CA ILE A 122 -8.90 11.01 -12.09
C ILE A 122 -8.84 11.81 -13.40
N THR A 123 -8.09 11.31 -14.39
CA THR A 123 -8.01 11.94 -15.72
C THR A 123 -9.03 11.35 -16.68
N ASP A 124 -9.25 10.03 -16.58
CA ASP A 124 -10.21 9.30 -17.40
C ASP A 124 -11.18 8.50 -16.51
N PRO A 125 -12.47 8.39 -16.86
CA PRO A 125 -13.12 9.00 -18.03
C PRO A 125 -13.16 10.52 -18.00
N ALA A 126 -12.81 11.14 -19.13
CA ALA A 126 -12.90 12.58 -19.33
C ALA A 126 -14.36 13.02 -19.47
N GLY A 127 -14.66 14.25 -19.04
CA GLY A 127 -16.02 14.79 -19.04
C GLY A 127 -16.91 14.20 -17.96
N GLU A 128 -18.23 14.29 -18.19
CA GLU A 128 -19.28 13.97 -17.23
C GLU A 128 -20.22 12.86 -17.73
N ALA A 129 -19.94 12.23 -18.88
CA ALA A 129 -20.80 11.24 -19.50
C ALA A 129 -20.07 9.90 -19.72
N ILE A 130 -20.74 8.80 -19.41
CA ILE A 130 -20.25 7.44 -19.65
C ILE A 130 -21.29 6.64 -20.43
N ASN A 131 -20.85 5.95 -21.48
CA ASN A 131 -21.68 4.99 -22.18
C ASN A 131 -21.53 3.61 -21.51
N PRO A 132 -22.58 3.08 -20.86
CA PRO A 132 -22.49 1.83 -20.12
C PRO A 132 -22.30 0.59 -21.03
N ARG A 133 -22.58 0.70 -22.33
CA ARG A 133 -22.47 -0.42 -23.29
C ARG A 133 -21.06 -0.64 -23.82
N VAL A 134 -20.12 0.27 -23.54
CA VAL A 134 -18.75 0.21 -24.06
C VAL A 134 -17.78 0.16 -22.89
N PRO A 135 -16.72 -0.69 -22.94
CA PRO A 135 -15.64 -0.65 -21.96
C PRO A 135 -15.11 0.78 -21.81
N THR A 136 -15.14 1.25 -20.57
CA THR A 136 -14.85 2.63 -20.22
C THR A 136 -13.39 2.72 -19.75
N PRO A 137 -12.53 3.49 -20.44
CA PRO A 137 -11.15 3.65 -20.03
C PRO A 137 -11.07 4.46 -18.74
N PHE A 138 -10.26 4.01 -17.79
CA PHE A 138 -9.97 4.74 -16.56
C PHE A 138 -8.48 5.01 -16.44
N ARG A 139 -8.14 6.14 -15.83
CA ARG A 139 -6.75 6.51 -15.58
C ARG A 139 -6.62 7.51 -14.44
N ILE A 140 -5.56 7.34 -13.67
CA ILE A 140 -5.14 8.19 -12.57
C ILE A 140 -3.80 8.81 -12.92
N LYS A 141 -3.67 10.11 -12.65
CA LYS A 141 -2.40 10.83 -12.69
C LYS A 141 -1.98 11.23 -11.28
N VAL A 142 -0.84 10.75 -10.81
CA VAL A 142 -0.22 11.21 -9.56
C VAL A 142 0.28 12.64 -9.77
N THR A 143 -0.16 13.58 -8.93
CA THR A 143 0.14 15.01 -9.03
C THR A 143 1.30 15.43 -8.13
N ARG A 144 1.54 14.70 -7.04
CA ARG A 144 2.65 14.92 -6.10
C ARG A 144 3.51 13.68 -6.03
N SER A 145 4.71 13.72 -6.60
CA SER A 145 5.67 12.63 -6.53
C SER A 145 6.53 12.75 -5.26
N ASN A 146 6.34 11.85 -4.31
CA ASN A 146 7.20 11.67 -3.15
C ASN A 146 7.39 10.16 -2.88
N ARG A 147 8.16 9.81 -1.83
CA ARG A 147 8.41 8.40 -1.43
C ARG A 147 7.11 7.62 -1.22
N ALA A 148 6.15 8.22 -0.52
CA ALA A 148 4.87 7.59 -0.20
C ALA A 148 4.02 7.29 -1.46
N THR A 149 4.05 8.18 -2.47
CA THR A 149 3.22 8.04 -3.67
C THR A 149 3.85 7.17 -4.76
N ARG A 150 5.05 6.61 -4.54
CA ARG A 150 5.71 5.71 -5.51
C ARG A 150 4.99 4.38 -5.65
N SER A 151 4.39 3.89 -4.57
CA SER A 151 3.58 2.68 -4.57
C SER A 151 2.18 3.03 -4.10
N MET A 152 1.33 3.42 -5.05
CA MET A 152 -0.08 3.64 -4.80
C MET A 152 -0.87 2.41 -5.20
N GLN A 153 -1.82 2.02 -4.36
CA GLN A 153 -2.85 1.03 -4.67
C GLN A 153 -4.17 1.74 -4.86
N PHE A 154 -4.99 1.27 -5.81
CA PHE A 154 -6.22 1.92 -6.20
C PHE A 154 -7.32 0.90 -6.39
N VAL A 155 -8.51 1.20 -5.87
CA VAL A 155 -9.74 0.44 -6.10
C VAL A 155 -10.82 1.41 -6.56
N TRP A 156 -11.48 1.06 -7.66
CA TRP A 156 -12.57 1.82 -8.25
C TRP A 156 -13.89 1.13 -7.93
N TRP A 157 -14.79 1.86 -7.30
CA TRP A 157 -16.13 1.44 -6.98
C TRP A 157 -17.13 2.20 -7.84
N GLY A 158 -18.21 1.53 -8.22
CA GLY A 158 -19.30 2.10 -9.00
C GLY A 158 -20.64 1.82 -8.33
N GLU A 159 -21.44 2.87 -8.21
CA GLU A 159 -22.81 2.81 -7.72
C GLU A 159 -23.73 3.58 -8.67
N VAL A 160 -24.80 2.92 -9.14
CA VAL A 160 -25.77 3.54 -10.04
C VAL A 160 -26.98 3.97 -9.22
N VAL A 161 -27.42 5.22 -9.36
CA VAL A 161 -28.58 5.79 -8.66
C VAL A 161 -29.74 5.95 -9.66
N PRO A 162 -30.98 5.50 -9.36
CA PRO A 162 -31.48 4.86 -8.14
C PRO A 162 -31.45 3.32 -8.24
N GLY A 163 -30.28 2.72 -8.12
CA GLY A 163 -30.14 1.26 -8.05
C GLY A 163 -30.39 0.75 -6.63
N ASP A 164 -31.24 -0.26 -6.47
CA ASP A 164 -31.36 -1.01 -5.19
C ASP A 164 -30.16 -1.95 -4.94
N VAL A 165 -29.06 -1.74 -5.66
CA VAL A 165 -27.86 -2.57 -5.63
C VAL A 165 -26.72 -1.67 -5.20
N GLY A 166 -26.15 -1.93 -4.02
CA GLY A 166 -25.04 -1.14 -3.50
C GLY A 166 -23.79 -1.22 -4.39
N ALA A 167 -22.78 -0.41 -4.07
CA ALA A 167 -21.57 -0.28 -4.86
C ALA A 167 -20.91 -1.63 -5.23
N ARG A 168 -20.30 -1.68 -6.43
CA ARG A 168 -19.50 -2.80 -6.92
C ARG A 168 -18.10 -2.35 -7.30
N VAL A 169 -17.12 -3.25 -7.16
CA VAL A 169 -15.78 -3.00 -7.69
C VAL A 169 -15.86 -3.01 -9.21
N LEU A 170 -15.47 -1.90 -9.83
CA LEU A 170 -15.37 -1.75 -11.28
C LEU A 170 -13.97 -2.12 -11.79
N ALA A 171 -12.93 -1.73 -11.04
CA ALA A 171 -11.54 -1.95 -11.43
C ALA A 171 -10.57 -1.83 -10.24
N VAL A 172 -9.34 -2.31 -10.48
CA VAL A 172 -8.20 -2.16 -9.58
C VAL A 172 -7.03 -1.62 -10.40
N GLY A 173 -6.25 -0.71 -9.81
CA GLY A 173 -5.05 -0.15 -10.43
C GLY A 173 -5.21 1.29 -10.94
N SER A 174 -4.13 1.82 -11.53
CA SER A 174 -4.03 3.22 -11.93
C SER A 174 -4.51 3.50 -13.36
N PHE A 175 -4.67 2.48 -14.20
CA PHE A 175 -5.23 2.60 -15.54
C PHE A 175 -5.78 1.27 -16.04
N GLY A 176 -6.68 1.32 -17.02
CA GLY A 176 -7.25 0.14 -17.65
C GLY A 176 -8.58 0.46 -18.29
N ASN A 177 -9.43 -0.56 -18.41
CA ASN A 177 -10.83 -0.42 -18.78
C ASN A 177 -11.69 -1.14 -17.76
N PHE A 178 -12.83 -0.55 -17.40
CA PHE A 178 -13.88 -1.23 -16.66
C PHE A 178 -15.15 -1.32 -17.48
N THR A 179 -15.98 -2.30 -17.17
CA THR A 179 -17.32 -2.42 -17.72
C THR A 179 -18.30 -2.31 -16.57
N ILE A 180 -19.36 -1.53 -16.73
CA ILE A 180 -20.41 -1.44 -15.72
C ILE A 180 -21.21 -2.74 -15.77
N PRO A 181 -21.30 -3.49 -14.65
CA PRO A 181 -22.06 -4.74 -14.62
C PRO A 181 -23.53 -4.49 -15.02
N PRO A 182 -24.11 -5.29 -15.94
CA PRO A 182 -25.49 -5.10 -16.39
C PRO A 182 -26.52 -5.10 -15.26
N GLU A 183 -26.25 -5.82 -14.16
CA GLU A 183 -27.12 -5.85 -12.98
C GLU A 183 -27.25 -4.49 -12.27
N LEU A 184 -26.33 -3.55 -12.49
CA LEU A 184 -26.43 -2.18 -11.97
C LEU A 184 -27.27 -1.26 -12.86
N LEU A 185 -27.54 -1.65 -14.11
CA LEU A 185 -28.20 -0.82 -15.10
C LEU A 185 -29.70 -1.13 -15.14
N LYS A 186 -30.46 -0.56 -14.20
CA LYS A 186 -31.93 -0.61 -14.21
C LYS A 186 -32.53 0.39 -15.21
N PRO A 187 -33.74 0.17 -15.73
CA PRO A 187 -34.47 1.20 -16.48
C PRO A 187 -34.59 2.49 -15.64
N GLY A 188 -34.20 3.64 -16.22
CA GLY A 188 -34.14 4.91 -15.50
C GLY A 188 -32.83 5.18 -14.74
N SER A 189 -31.81 4.34 -14.91
CA SER A 189 -30.45 4.64 -14.41
C SER A 189 -29.84 5.81 -15.16
N GLU A 190 -29.75 6.96 -14.51
CA GLU A 190 -29.22 8.19 -15.12
C GLU A 190 -27.84 8.57 -14.60
N THR A 191 -27.50 8.13 -13.39
CA THR A 191 -26.30 8.60 -12.69
C THR A 191 -25.46 7.44 -12.16
N LEU A 192 -24.16 7.50 -12.41
CA LEU A 192 -23.14 6.62 -11.84
C LEU A 192 -22.23 7.46 -10.92
N ASN A 193 -22.20 7.12 -9.63
CA ASN A 193 -21.16 7.55 -8.74
C ASN A 193 -19.97 6.58 -8.85
N VAL A 194 -18.80 7.12 -9.18
CA VAL A 194 -17.54 6.40 -9.16
C VAL A 194 -16.73 6.87 -7.96
N ARG A 195 -16.50 5.97 -7.02
CA ARG A 195 -15.65 6.20 -5.85
C ARG A 195 -14.28 5.57 -6.07
N LEU A 196 -13.23 6.36 -6.00
CA LEU A 196 -11.84 5.92 -6.04
C LEU A 196 -11.28 5.92 -4.63
N GLN A 197 -10.89 4.74 -4.14
CA GLN A 197 -10.14 4.59 -2.91
C GLN A 197 -8.68 4.28 -3.22
N ALA A 198 -7.77 4.90 -2.47
CA ALA A 198 -6.34 4.70 -2.67
C ALA A 198 -5.59 4.56 -1.36
N LEU A 199 -4.53 3.75 -1.39
CA LEU A 199 -3.55 3.62 -0.31
C LEU A 199 -2.17 3.94 -0.84
N ASN A 200 -1.44 4.79 -0.13
CA ASN A 200 -0.04 5.05 -0.46
C ASN A 200 0.89 4.02 0.21
N ALA A 201 2.18 4.09 -0.08
CA ALA A 201 3.19 3.21 0.52
C ALA A 201 3.25 3.35 2.05
N ASN A 202 2.82 4.51 2.56
CA ASN A 202 2.78 4.84 3.97
C ASN A 202 1.44 4.44 4.65
N GLY A 203 0.60 3.66 3.96
CA GLY A 203 -0.70 3.22 4.48
C GLY A 203 -1.70 4.34 4.75
N LYS A 204 -1.47 5.56 4.25
CA LYS A 204 -2.48 6.63 4.27
C LYS A 204 -3.55 6.34 3.23
N ALA A 205 -4.80 6.24 3.69
CA ALA A 205 -5.98 6.11 2.86
C ALA A 205 -6.44 7.47 2.29
N TYR A 206 -6.90 7.44 1.04
CA TYR A 206 -7.49 8.55 0.32
C TYR A 206 -8.78 8.10 -0.35
N GLU A 207 -9.74 9.01 -0.48
CA GLU A 207 -11.00 8.78 -1.19
C GLU A 207 -11.33 9.96 -2.09
N LEU A 208 -11.83 9.67 -3.28
CA LEU A 208 -12.28 10.68 -4.23
C LEU A 208 -13.50 10.17 -4.98
N ASP A 209 -14.59 10.92 -4.93
CA ASP A 209 -15.82 10.61 -5.67
C ASP A 209 -15.89 11.44 -6.95
N LYS A 210 -16.38 10.82 -8.03
CA LYS A 210 -16.71 11.49 -9.28
C LYS A 210 -18.04 10.96 -9.81
N VAL A 211 -18.94 11.88 -10.12
CA VAL A 211 -20.29 11.56 -10.61
C VAL A 211 -20.32 11.69 -12.13
N TYR A 212 -20.93 10.71 -12.79
CA TYR A 212 -21.10 10.66 -14.24
C TYR A 212 -22.57 10.43 -14.60
N HIS A 213 -23.01 11.02 -15.69
CA HIS A 213 -24.27 10.74 -16.35
C HIS A 213 -24.14 9.53 -17.28
N LEU A 214 -25.10 8.62 -17.23
CA LEU A 214 -25.17 7.46 -18.10
C LEU A 214 -25.91 7.83 -19.39
N THR A 215 -25.23 7.74 -20.53
CA THR A 215 -25.84 7.98 -21.84
C THR A 215 -26.54 6.70 -22.33
N GLN A 216 -27.82 6.80 -22.67
CA GLN A 216 -28.65 5.66 -23.12
C GLN A 216 -28.35 5.17 -24.55
#